data_AF-A0A2U1L6M7-F1
#
_entry.id   AF-A0A2U1L6M7-F1
#
_cell.length_a   1.000
_cell.length_b   1.000
_cell.length_c   1.000
_cell.angle_alpha   90.00
_cell.angle_beta   90.00
_cell.angle_gamma   90.00
#
_symmetry.space_group_name_H-M   'P 1'
#
loop_
_entity.id
_entity.type
_entity.pdbx_description
1 polymer ?
#
loop_
_entity_poly.entity_id
_entity_poly.type
_entity_poly.pdbx_seq_one_letter_code
_entity_poly.pdbx_strand_id
1 'polypeptide(L)'
;MSIVAVNIHLGYNQEDSLVMNRASIERGMFRTEQIRSYKADVFNKEWKLNKSEDNVIFGKIKSKISRVDNLDDDGFKYVGARLKSGDITLLAIYFRLATSYAQEP
;
A
#
# COMPACT_ATOMS: atom_id res chain seq x y z
N MET A 1 22.45 -15.25 -18.17
CA MET A 1 22.82 -16.64 -18.50
C MET A 1 23.20 -17.33 -17.20
N SER A 2 22.56 -18.45 -16.85
CA SER A 2 23.01 -19.31 -15.77
C SER A 2 23.96 -20.36 -16.33
N ILE A 3 24.95 -20.76 -15.53
CA ILE A 3 25.81 -21.90 -15.80
C ILE A 3 25.50 -22.92 -14.71
N VAL A 4 25.26 -24.17 -15.11
CA VAL A 4 24.88 -25.26 -14.20
C VAL A 4 26.02 -26.28 -14.16
N ALA A 5 26.39 -26.69 -12.95
CA ALA A 5 27.32 -27.80 -12.72
C ALA A 5 26.55 -28.95 -12.05
N VAL A 6 26.76 -30.18 -12.52
CA VAL A 6 26.13 -31.38 -11.97
C VAL A 6 27.16 -32.11 -11.10
N ASN A 7 26.97 -32.06 -9.78
CA ASN A 7 27.81 -32.73 -8.80
C ASN A 7 27.05 -32.91 -7.48
N ILE A 8 27.50 -33.82 -6.61
CA ILE A 8 27.06 -33.93 -5.22
C ILE A 8 27.84 -32.90 -4.39
N HIS A 9 27.15 -31.93 -3.81
CA HIS A 9 27.77 -30.86 -3.04
C HIS A 9 27.47 -31.00 -1.55
N LEU A 10 28.37 -31.66 -0.80
CA LEU A 10 28.32 -31.80 0.66
C LEU A 10 26.98 -32.35 1.21
N GLY A 11 26.15 -32.97 0.37
CA GLY A 11 24.80 -33.41 0.72
C GLY A 11 23.72 -32.33 0.70
N TYR A 12 24.02 -31.08 0.35
CA TYR A 12 23.05 -29.96 0.35
C TYR A 12 22.13 -29.90 -0.87
N ASN A 13 22.38 -30.70 -1.91
CA ASN A 13 21.60 -30.76 -3.14
C ASN A 13 20.89 -32.12 -3.32
N GLN A 14 20.42 -32.73 -2.24
CA GLN A 14 19.66 -33.99 -2.25
C GLN A 14 18.20 -33.75 -2.64
N GLU A 15 17.55 -34.79 -3.16
CA GLU A 15 16.17 -34.73 -3.65
C GLU A 15 16.04 -33.65 -4.73
N ASP A 16 15.20 -32.63 -4.51
CA ASP A 16 14.93 -31.54 -5.46
C ASP A 16 15.62 -30.22 -5.08
N SER A 17 16.61 -30.27 -4.17
CA SER A 17 17.30 -29.08 -3.70
C SER A 17 18.43 -28.60 -4.63
N LEU A 18 18.58 -27.28 -4.74
CA LEU A 18 19.58 -26.62 -5.59
C LEU A 18 20.54 -25.79 -4.74
N VAL A 19 21.84 -25.84 -5.07
CA VAL A 19 22.86 -24.97 -4.49
C VAL A 19 23.16 -23.83 -5.47
N MET A 20 23.15 -22.59 -4.98
CA MET A 20 23.37 -21.39 -5.78
C MET A 20 24.66 -20.66 -5.40
N ASN A 21 25.31 -20.04 -6.39
CA ASN A 21 26.48 -19.21 -6.17
C ASN A 21 26.07 -17.88 -5.49
N ARG A 22 26.53 -17.67 -4.25
CA ARG A 22 26.26 -16.45 -3.47
C ARG A 22 26.71 -15.18 -4.20
N ALA A 23 27.89 -15.19 -4.79
CA ALA A 23 28.44 -14.02 -5.49
C ALA A 23 27.68 -13.68 -6.78
N SER A 24 26.97 -14.65 -7.39
CA SER A 24 26.04 -14.38 -8.49
C SER A 24 24.76 -13.71 -7.99
N ILE A 25 24.21 -14.16 -6.85
CA ILE A 25 23.02 -13.56 -6.22
C ILE A 25 23.30 -12.11 -5.80
N GLU A 26 24.45 -11.86 -5.14
CA GLU A 26 24.84 -10.52 -4.70
C GLU A 26 25.06 -9.54 -5.87
N ARG A 27 25.40 -10.05 -7.06
CA ARG A 27 25.51 -9.26 -8.29
C ARG A 27 24.17 -9.11 -9.04
N GLY A 28 23.08 -9.61 -8.49
CA GLY A 28 21.73 -9.42 -9.01
C GLY A 28 21.21 -10.56 -9.89
N MET A 29 21.91 -11.69 -10.00
CA MET A 29 21.36 -12.86 -10.68
C MET A 29 20.07 -13.30 -9.96
N PHE A 30 19.00 -13.49 -10.74
CA PHE A 30 17.66 -13.83 -10.25
C PHE A 30 16.94 -12.76 -9.40
N ARG A 31 17.42 -11.51 -9.39
CA ARG A 31 16.68 -10.39 -8.78
C ARG A 31 15.47 -10.04 -9.64
N THR A 32 14.28 -10.00 -9.05
CA THR A 32 13.03 -9.58 -9.70
C THR A 32 12.41 -8.42 -8.93
N GLU A 33 11.64 -7.60 -9.64
CA GLU A 33 10.84 -6.53 -9.06
C GLU A 33 9.35 -6.88 -9.22
N GLN A 34 8.59 -6.78 -8.13
CA GLN A 34 7.15 -7.00 -8.14
C GLN A 34 6.44 -5.66 -7.93
N ILE A 35 5.78 -5.16 -8.97
CA ILE A 35 5.00 -3.92 -8.93
C ILE A 35 3.54 -4.27 -8.63
N ARG A 36 2.93 -3.55 -7.68
CA ARG A 36 1.51 -3.69 -7.33
C ARG A 36 0.85 -2.32 -7.36
N SER A 37 -0.32 -2.23 -7.97
CA SER A 37 -1.13 -1.01 -8.02
C SER A 37 -2.37 -1.17 -7.15
N TYR A 38 -2.60 -0.21 -6.26
CA TYR A 38 -3.79 -0.15 -5.41
C TYR A 38 -4.69 0.98 -5.91
N LYS A 39 -5.98 0.71 -6.03
CA LYS A 39 -7.00 1.72 -6.38
C LYS A 39 -7.98 1.82 -5.22
N ALA A 40 -8.33 3.03 -4.85
CA ALA A 40 -9.37 3.32 -3.89
C ALA A 40 -10.45 4.15 -4.59
N ASP A 41 -11.65 3.59 -4.71
CA ASP A 41 -12.80 4.30 -5.25
C ASP A 41 -13.53 5.01 -4.12
N VAL A 42 -13.82 6.29 -4.33
CA VAL A 42 -14.66 7.08 -3.43
C VAL A 42 -16.09 6.98 -3.93
N PHE A 43 -16.87 6.13 -3.28
CA PHE A 43 -18.28 5.97 -3.61
C PHE A 43 -19.09 7.04 -2.90
N ASN A 44 -19.63 7.99 -3.69
CA ASN A 44 -20.74 8.83 -3.23
C ASN A 44 -22.01 7.96 -3.21
N LYS A 45 -22.24 7.28 -2.10
CA LYS A 45 -23.43 6.45 -1.90
C LYS A 45 -24.64 7.38 -1.79
N GLU A 46 -25.30 7.60 -2.93
CA GLU A 46 -26.76 7.77 -3.12
C GLU A 46 -27.07 8.74 -4.26
N TRP A 47 -27.16 8.17 -5.48
CA TRP A 47 -27.77 8.82 -6.65
C TRP A 47 -29.32 8.91 -6.54
N LYS A 48 -29.86 8.99 -5.34
CA LYS A 48 -31.30 9.18 -5.11
C LYS A 48 -31.52 10.12 -3.93
N LEU A 49 -31.83 11.36 -4.30
CA LEU A 49 -32.73 12.23 -3.55
C LEU A 49 -32.29 12.53 -2.11
N ASN A 50 -31.27 13.37 -1.95
CA ASN A 50 -31.32 14.59 -1.14
C ASN A 50 -29.93 15.25 -1.17
N LYS A 51 -29.91 16.54 -1.51
CA LYS A 51 -28.70 17.38 -1.55
C LYS A 51 -28.16 17.57 -0.13
N SER A 52 -27.28 16.68 0.31
CA SER A 52 -26.21 17.03 1.24
C SER A 52 -24.92 16.56 0.60
N GLU A 53 -24.05 17.50 0.23
CA GLU A 53 -22.74 17.21 -0.34
C GLU A 53 -21.91 16.47 0.72
N ASP A 54 -21.91 15.14 0.67
CA ASP A 54 -20.94 14.34 1.39
C ASP A 54 -19.56 14.65 0.78
N ASN A 55 -18.92 15.66 1.35
CA ASN A 55 -17.61 16.12 0.91
C ASN A 55 -16.56 15.13 1.42
N VAL A 56 -15.90 14.47 0.48
CA VAL A 56 -14.74 13.62 0.79
C VAL A 56 -13.53 14.54 0.87
N ILE A 57 -12.94 14.58 2.06
CA ILE A 57 -11.72 15.33 2.30
C ILE A 57 -10.57 14.34 2.35
N PHE A 58 -9.62 14.54 1.45
CA PHE A 58 -8.31 13.90 1.50
C PHE A 58 -7.40 14.76 2.36
N GLY A 59 -6.68 14.13 3.29
CA GLY A 59 -5.74 14.86 4.13
C GLY A 59 -5.31 14.12 5.38
N LYS A 60 -4.26 14.63 6.00
CA LYS A 60 -3.71 14.11 7.26
C LYS A 60 -4.49 14.65 8.46
N ILE A 61 -5.49 13.91 8.92
CA ILE A 61 -6.14 14.20 10.22
C ILE A 61 -5.38 13.50 11.33
N LYS A 62 -5.17 14.18 12.47
CA LYS A 62 -4.63 13.56 13.68
C LYS A 62 -5.54 12.42 14.14
N SER A 63 -5.21 11.21 13.71
CA SER A 63 -5.88 9.99 14.11
C SER A 63 -5.09 9.32 15.22
N LYS A 64 -5.76 8.65 16.17
CA LYS A 64 -5.09 7.75 17.13
C LYS A 64 -4.45 6.53 16.45
N ILE A 65 -4.65 6.36 15.14
CA ILE A 65 -4.00 5.35 14.33
C ILE A 65 -2.56 5.81 14.06
N SER A 66 -1.62 5.21 14.79
CA SER A 66 -0.17 5.53 14.81
C SER A 66 0.58 5.45 13.47
N ARG A 67 -0.10 5.09 12.38
CA ARG A 67 0.50 4.95 11.03
C ARG A 67 0.13 6.06 10.07
N VAL A 68 -0.72 7.01 10.50
CA VAL A 68 -1.12 8.20 9.73
C VAL A 68 0.00 9.25 9.70
N ASP A 69 0.95 9.20 10.62
CA ASP A 69 2.07 10.14 10.71
C ASP A 69 2.98 10.13 9.48
N ASN A 70 2.97 9.03 8.71
CA ASN A 70 3.78 8.87 7.50
C ASN A 70 3.10 9.39 6.21
N LEU A 71 1.92 10.02 6.33
CA LEU A 71 1.24 10.67 5.21
C LEU A 71 1.63 12.16 5.13
N ASP A 72 1.60 12.69 3.92
CA ASP A 72 1.65 14.11 3.63
C ASP A 72 0.28 14.75 3.87
N ASP A 73 0.21 16.08 3.78
CA ASP A 73 -0.98 16.86 4.10
C ASP A 73 -2.17 16.58 3.16
N ASP A 74 -1.91 16.01 1.98
CA ASP A 74 -2.90 15.56 1.01
C ASP A 74 -3.50 14.17 1.33
N GLY A 75 -3.01 13.48 2.35
CA GLY A 75 -3.48 12.16 2.75
C GLY A 75 -2.84 11.00 1.97
N PHE A 76 -1.81 11.26 1.17
CA PHE A 76 -1.00 10.26 0.47
C PHE A 76 0.39 10.13 1.11
N LYS A 77 1.09 9.05 0.79
CA LYS A 77 2.54 8.96 1.08
C LYS A 77 3.33 9.63 -0.05
N TYR A 78 4.41 10.32 0.30
CA TYR A 78 5.34 10.85 -0.68
C TYR A 78 5.91 9.76 -1.61
N VAL A 79 6.23 10.14 -2.84
CA VAL A 79 6.81 9.24 -3.85
C VAL A 79 8.19 8.74 -3.38
N GLY A 80 8.37 7.41 -3.36
CA GLY A 80 9.59 6.77 -2.87
C GLY A 80 9.58 6.42 -1.39
N ALA A 81 8.48 6.64 -0.68
CA ALA A 81 8.32 6.16 0.69
C ALA A 81 8.43 4.63 0.79
N ARG A 82 9.17 4.13 1.79
CA ARG A 82 9.18 2.70 2.10
C ARG A 82 7.85 2.28 2.72
N LEU A 83 7.20 1.29 2.11
CA LEU A 83 5.98 0.68 2.62
C LEU A 83 6.32 -0.59 3.41
N LYS A 84 5.71 -0.75 4.57
CA LYS A 84 5.68 -1.99 5.34
C LYS A 84 4.27 -2.59 5.34
N SER A 85 4.17 -3.86 5.70
CA SER A 85 2.87 -4.53 5.82
C SER A 85 1.96 -3.81 6.83
N GLY A 86 0.75 -3.47 6.37
CA GLY A 86 -0.25 -2.72 7.14
C GLY A 86 -0.01 -1.21 7.22
N ASP A 87 0.90 -0.66 6.44
CA ASP A 87 0.98 0.80 6.28
C ASP A 87 -0.23 1.32 5.50
N ILE A 88 -0.67 2.53 5.84
CA ILE A 88 -1.74 3.24 5.13
C ILE A 88 -1.11 3.95 3.93
N THR A 89 -1.58 3.63 2.71
CA THR A 89 -1.11 4.28 1.48
C THR A 89 -1.94 5.54 1.15
N LEU A 90 -3.21 5.55 1.54
CA LEU A 90 -4.16 6.63 1.28
C LEU A 90 -5.13 6.76 2.47
N LEU A 91 -5.38 7.99 2.92
CA LEU A 91 -6.41 8.31 3.91
C LEU A 91 -7.46 9.25 3.30
N ALA A 92 -8.72 8.79 3.29
CA ALA A 92 -9.88 9.58 2.89
C ALA A 92 -10.94 9.52 3.99
N ILE A 93 -11.54 10.67 4.32
CA ILE A 93 -12.55 10.80 5.36
C ILE A 93 -13.82 11.41 4.76
N TYR A 94 -14.97 10.80 5.05
CA TYR A 94 -16.28 11.29 4.66
C TYR A 94 -16.80 12.23 5.74
N PHE A 95 -17.00 13.51 5.41
CA PHE A 95 -17.70 14.45 6.28
C PHE A 95 -19.17 14.50 5.89
N ARG A 96 -20.05 14.11 6.83
CA ARG A 96 -21.49 14.37 6.71
C ARG A 96 -21.75 15.81 7.14
N LEU A 97 -22.15 16.68 6.21
CA LEU A 97 -22.61 18.02 6.55
C LEU A 97 -23.91 17.92 7.33
N ALA A 98 -23.82 17.97 8.67
CA ALA A 98 -24.97 18.14 9.53
C ALA A 98 -25.46 19.60 9.47
N THR A 99 -26.05 19.98 8.33
CA THR A 99 -26.80 21.24 8.20
C THR A 99 -28.29 20.94 8.35
N SER A 100 -28.75 20.91 9.59
CA SER A 100 -30.17 21.11 9.95
C SER A 100 -30.26 21.71 11.35
N TYR A 101 -29.51 22.79 11.60
CA TYR A 101 -29.92 23.80 12.58
C TYR A 101 -30.70 24.86 11.81
N ALA A 102 -32.00 24.63 11.67
CA ALA A 102 -32.99 25.65 11.36
C ALA A 102 -34.34 25.19 11.93
N GLN A 103 -34.37 24.97 13.24
CA GLN A 103 -35.59 25.15 14.01
C GLN A 103 -35.33 26.31 14.97
N GLU A 104 -35.72 27.51 14.55
CA GLU A 104 -36.21 28.57 15.44
C GLU A 104 -37.24 29.41 14.64
N PRO A 105 -38.25 30.00 15.30
CA PRO A 105 -38.59 29.96 16.72
C PRO A 105 -39.78 29.04 17.06
#